data_AF-A0AAJ7W6Z8-F1
#
_entry.id   AF-A0AAJ7W6Z8-F1
#
_cell.length_a   1.000
_cell.length_b   1.000
_cell.length_c   1.000
_cell.angle_alpha   90.00
_cell.angle_beta   90.00
_cell.angle_gamma   90.00
#
_symmetry.space_group_name_H-M   'P 1'
#
loop_
_entity.id
_entity.type
_entity.pdbx_description
1 polymer ?
#
loop_
_entity_poly.entity_id
_entity_poly.type
_entity_poly.pdbx_seq_one_letter_code
_entity_poly.pdbx_strand_id
1 'polypeptide(L)'
;MRPHQGSTTPGRTSTTDSGIETSPLPGSRRVRVDQRQLPTSSRRVNAMEWSIILTVLLTVSHVNTRETEKGFTVTTFASNPGIFYEEIGTLSEAKATWRLAVIMDLAALLKREADVSANLRLLLDICEKQGRDDLLCPAIADSVARMVRKIEDGMGTVHDLVKPDSARRRRGLIDGLGSIIESITGNMDAADAERINREIAAIRSNQRTLKESMKDQLQVGESTLHLFNDTFTNVQSNELALQELIAHVNLTLTADLSIVIKEQRLDEGFTALSVIVEALQNDVKELVWLLVEIASGKVSAAVLPPRKLAEYLTDALPHLPTGTGFPVPVERNEASTLMRLADTKAFSQGNAIVVILDFPLISQKR
;
A
#
# COMPACT_ATOMS: atom_id res chain seq x y z
N MET A 1 27.26 -6.66 77.14
CA MET A 1 26.24 -6.72 78.21
C MET A 1 24.86 -6.66 77.58
N ARG A 2 24.16 -7.81 77.57
CA ARG A 2 22.69 -7.93 77.55
C ARG A 2 22.16 -7.41 78.93
N PRO A 3 20.86 -7.11 79.15
CA PRO A 3 19.78 -8.05 78.77
C PRO A 3 18.30 -7.59 78.61
N HIS A 4 17.50 -8.58 78.15
CA HIS A 4 16.08 -8.93 78.46
C HIS A 4 14.93 -7.98 78.08
N GLN A 5 13.68 -8.42 77.80
CA GLN A 5 13.01 -9.62 77.25
C GLN A 5 11.47 -9.38 77.30
N GLY A 6 10.67 -10.12 76.52
CA GLY A 6 9.21 -10.36 76.70
C GLY A 6 8.34 -9.72 75.60
N SER A 7 7.65 -10.41 74.67
CA SER A 7 6.74 -11.58 74.66
C SER A 7 5.35 -11.32 75.26
N THR A 8 4.28 -11.38 74.44
CA THR A 8 3.05 -12.21 74.63
C THR A 8 1.96 -11.91 73.58
N THR A 9 1.58 -12.93 72.80
CA THR A 9 0.21 -13.28 72.31
C THR A 9 -0.62 -13.83 73.50
N PRO A 10 -1.98 -14.03 73.50
CA PRO A 10 -2.73 -14.90 72.54
C PRO A 10 -4.27 -14.69 72.37
N GLY A 11 -4.92 -15.57 71.56
CA GLY A 11 -6.35 -15.99 71.60
C GLY A 11 -7.30 -15.31 70.60
N ARG A 12 -8.02 -15.92 69.63
CA ARG A 12 -8.68 -17.23 69.36
C ARG A 12 -10.00 -17.48 70.10
N THR A 13 -11.12 -17.49 69.34
CA THR A 13 -12.34 -18.36 69.36
C THR A 13 -13.47 -17.65 68.57
N SER A 14 -14.45 -18.26 67.89
CA SER A 14 -14.74 -19.56 67.26
C SER A 14 -16.20 -19.51 66.76
N THR A 15 -16.55 -20.38 65.78
CA THR A 15 -17.90 -21.01 65.55
C THR A 15 -19.07 -20.09 65.11
N THR A 16 -19.98 -20.43 64.18
CA THR A 16 -20.72 -21.67 63.82
C THR A 16 -21.49 -21.32 62.51
N ASP A 17 -21.53 -22.07 61.42
CA ASP A 17 -22.14 -23.40 61.15
C ASP A 17 -23.49 -23.31 60.39
N SER A 18 -23.70 -24.31 59.52
CA SER A 18 -24.93 -24.80 58.88
C SER A 18 -25.51 -24.12 57.62
N GLY A 19 -25.84 -24.96 56.63
CA GLY A 19 -26.93 -24.69 55.68
C GLY A 19 -26.76 -25.15 54.23
N ILE A 20 -26.65 -26.47 53.99
CA ILE A 20 -26.93 -27.08 52.68
C ILE A 20 -28.45 -27.21 52.54
N GLU A 21 -29.05 -26.68 51.47
CA GLU A 21 -30.34 -27.16 50.97
C GLU A 21 -30.50 -26.96 49.45
N THR A 22 -31.11 -27.97 48.86
CA THR A 22 -31.24 -28.32 47.44
C THR A 22 -32.39 -27.60 46.73
N SER A 23 -32.20 -27.30 45.42
CA SER A 23 -33.13 -27.29 44.26
C SER A 23 -34.66 -27.14 44.49
N PRO A 24 -35.44 -26.41 43.63
CA PRO A 24 -35.43 -26.62 42.17
C PRO A 24 -35.70 -25.39 41.26
N LEU A 25 -35.42 -25.60 39.97
CA LEU A 25 -35.85 -24.79 38.82
C LEU A 25 -37.36 -24.47 38.84
N PRO A 26 -37.75 -23.28 38.37
CA PRO A 26 -38.75 -23.28 37.30
C PRO A 26 -38.56 -22.18 36.25
N GLY A 27 -38.95 -22.52 35.02
CA GLY A 27 -39.74 -21.61 34.21
C GLY A 27 -39.00 -20.76 33.18
N SER A 28 -38.73 -21.39 32.03
CA SER A 28 -38.59 -20.73 30.72
C SER A 28 -39.73 -19.69 30.53
N ARG A 29 -39.43 -18.40 30.70
CA ARG A 29 -40.27 -17.31 30.20
C ARG A 29 -39.91 -17.03 28.75
N ARG A 30 -40.74 -17.57 27.85
CA ARG A 30 -40.83 -17.13 26.46
C ARG A 30 -41.14 -15.63 26.45
N VAL A 31 -40.23 -14.86 25.86
CA VAL A 31 -40.50 -13.48 25.43
C VAL A 31 -41.56 -13.56 24.33
N ARG A 32 -42.79 -13.18 24.68
CA ARG A 32 -43.91 -13.01 23.76
C ARG A 32 -43.65 -11.72 22.98
N VAL A 33 -43.23 -11.87 21.72
CA VAL A 33 -43.17 -10.76 20.76
C VAL A 33 -44.61 -10.39 20.44
N ASP A 34 -45.01 -9.17 20.79
CA ASP A 34 -46.26 -8.54 20.39
C ASP A 34 -46.32 -8.43 18.86
N GLN A 35 -47.09 -9.31 18.23
CA GLN A 35 -47.56 -9.11 16.87
C GLN A 35 -48.60 -8.00 16.88
N ARG A 36 -48.17 -6.78 16.53
CA ARG A 36 -49.08 -5.70 16.16
C ARG A 36 -49.93 -6.17 14.97
N GLN A 37 -51.22 -6.27 15.21
CA GLN A 37 -52.26 -6.49 14.22
C GLN A 37 -52.20 -5.39 13.15
N LEU A 38 -51.91 -5.78 11.91
CA LEU A 38 -52.12 -4.95 10.72
C LEU A 38 -53.61 -5.02 10.34
N PRO A 39 -54.25 -3.90 10.00
CA PRO A 39 -55.67 -3.87 9.69
C PRO A 39 -55.97 -4.62 8.39
N THR A 40 -56.82 -5.64 8.48
CA THR A 40 -57.42 -6.33 7.34
C THR A 40 -58.49 -5.43 6.71
N SER A 41 -58.10 -4.56 5.79
CA SER A 41 -59.03 -3.93 4.86
C SER A 41 -59.09 -4.76 3.57
N SER A 42 -60.12 -5.58 3.46
CA SER A 42 -60.44 -6.32 2.24
C SER A 42 -60.91 -5.36 1.14
N ARG A 43 -59.99 -4.86 0.33
CA ARG A 43 -60.34 -4.34 -1.00
C ARG A 43 -60.33 -5.52 -1.97
N ARG A 44 -61.52 -5.88 -2.46
CA ARG A 44 -61.70 -6.78 -3.60
C ARG A 44 -61.00 -6.15 -4.80
N VAL A 45 -59.77 -6.55 -5.06
CA VAL A 45 -59.07 -6.24 -6.31
C VAL A 45 -59.65 -7.20 -7.34
N ASN A 46 -60.26 -6.64 -8.38
CA ASN A 46 -60.96 -7.39 -9.42
C ASN A 46 -59.99 -8.36 -10.10
N ALA A 47 -60.41 -9.61 -10.30
CA ALA A 47 -59.61 -10.67 -10.95
C ALA A 47 -59.08 -10.29 -12.34
N MET A 48 -59.63 -9.25 -12.96
CA MET A 48 -59.18 -8.68 -14.23
C MET A 48 -57.82 -7.97 -14.14
N GLU A 49 -57.49 -7.33 -13.02
CA GLU A 49 -56.19 -6.63 -12.88
C GLU A 49 -55.03 -7.61 -12.64
N TRP A 50 -55.27 -8.70 -11.92
CA TRP A 50 -54.29 -9.79 -11.79
C TRP A 50 -54.05 -10.50 -13.12
N SER A 51 -55.07 -10.61 -13.99
CA SER A 51 -54.89 -11.21 -15.31
C SER A 51 -54.00 -10.37 -16.21
N ILE A 52 -54.13 -9.04 -16.17
CA ILE A 52 -53.27 -8.11 -16.91
C ILE A 52 -51.84 -8.14 -16.37
N ILE A 53 -51.66 -8.11 -15.05
CA ILE A 53 -50.32 -8.18 -14.44
C ILE A 53 -49.65 -9.53 -14.76
N LEU A 54 -50.40 -10.64 -14.75
CA LEU A 54 -49.88 -11.96 -15.09
C LEU A 54 -49.54 -12.08 -16.58
N THR A 55 -50.34 -11.48 -17.48
CA THR A 55 -50.02 -11.46 -18.92
C THR A 55 -48.85 -10.53 -19.23
N VAL A 56 -48.72 -9.39 -18.54
CA VAL A 56 -47.53 -8.52 -18.66
C VAL A 56 -46.28 -9.20 -18.09
N LEU A 57 -46.37 -9.89 -16.96
CA LEU A 57 -45.25 -10.67 -16.41
C LEU A 57 -44.86 -11.84 -17.32
N LEU A 58 -45.82 -12.56 -17.91
CA LEU A 58 -45.52 -13.66 -18.84
C LEU A 58 -44.94 -13.18 -20.18
N THR A 59 -45.35 -12.00 -20.67
CA THR A 59 -44.79 -11.40 -21.88
C THR A 59 -43.41 -10.78 -21.64
N VAL A 60 -43.16 -10.15 -20.49
CA VAL A 60 -41.81 -9.68 -20.10
C VAL A 60 -40.86 -10.86 -19.86
N SER A 61 -41.36 -11.99 -19.36
CA SER A 61 -40.57 -13.23 -19.21
C SER A 61 -40.22 -13.89 -20.56
N HIS A 62 -40.99 -13.64 -21.63
CA HIS A 62 -40.70 -14.12 -22.98
C HIS A 62 -39.82 -13.17 -23.82
N VAL A 63 -39.62 -11.93 -23.38
CA VAL A 63 -38.82 -10.93 -24.12
C VAL A 63 -37.36 -10.89 -23.67
N ASN A 64 -36.98 -11.57 -22.59
CA ASN A 64 -35.64 -11.44 -22.01
C ASN A 64 -34.85 -12.75 -21.84
N THR A 65 -34.98 -13.65 -22.81
CA THR A 65 -33.98 -14.70 -23.07
C THR A 65 -33.53 -14.64 -24.52
N ARG A 66 -32.99 -13.48 -24.93
CA ARG A 66 -31.96 -13.49 -25.97
C ARG A 66 -30.66 -13.89 -25.29
N GLU A 67 -30.52 -15.20 -25.05
CA GLU A 67 -29.18 -15.77 -25.11
C GLU A 67 -28.62 -15.35 -26.45
N THR A 68 -27.55 -14.57 -26.42
CA THR A 68 -26.72 -14.37 -27.58
C THR A 68 -26.05 -15.72 -27.82
N GLU A 69 -26.75 -16.62 -28.52
CA GLU A 69 -26.11 -17.71 -29.24
C GLU A 69 -25.06 -17.05 -30.13
N LYS A 70 -23.81 -17.05 -29.67
CA LYS A 70 -22.67 -16.88 -30.56
C LYS A 70 -22.79 -18.03 -31.54
N GLY A 71 -23.34 -17.76 -32.72
CA GLY A 71 -23.55 -18.79 -33.73
C GLY A 71 -22.22 -19.49 -34.00
N PHE A 72 -22.13 -20.76 -33.62
CA PHE A 72 -20.96 -21.56 -33.91
C PHE A 72 -21.12 -22.10 -35.34
N THR A 73 -20.14 -21.82 -36.19
CA THR A 73 -20.09 -22.42 -37.53
C THR A 73 -19.35 -23.75 -37.42
N VAL A 74 -20.10 -24.85 -37.43
CA VAL A 74 -19.52 -26.19 -37.44
C VAL A 74 -19.03 -26.49 -38.85
N THR A 75 -17.72 -26.48 -39.05
CA THR A 75 -17.09 -26.93 -40.31
C THR A 75 -16.85 -28.43 -40.24
N THR A 76 -17.47 -29.19 -41.15
CA THR A 76 -17.27 -30.64 -41.24
C THR A 76 -16.13 -30.98 -42.20
N PHE A 77 -15.36 -32.01 -41.89
CA PHE A 77 -14.36 -32.54 -42.82
C PHE A 77 -15.06 -33.33 -43.93
N ALA A 78 -14.69 -33.08 -45.20
CA ALA A 78 -15.24 -33.83 -46.34
C ALA A 78 -14.79 -35.31 -46.37
N SER A 79 -13.68 -35.64 -45.68
CA SER A 79 -13.17 -37.00 -45.49
C SER A 79 -12.37 -37.07 -44.19
N ASN A 80 -12.16 -38.26 -43.63
CA ASN A 80 -11.49 -38.45 -42.33
C ASN A 80 -9.98 -38.19 -42.47
N PRO A 81 -9.42 -37.06 -41.97
CA PRO A 81 -8.04 -36.68 -42.26
C PRO A 81 -7.02 -37.49 -41.44
N GLY A 82 -7.47 -38.33 -40.49
CA GLY A 82 -6.62 -39.08 -39.56
C GLY A 82 -5.98 -38.18 -38.50
N ILE A 83 -5.38 -37.06 -38.90
CA ILE A 83 -4.81 -36.02 -38.05
C ILE A 83 -5.31 -34.67 -38.56
N PHE A 84 -5.88 -33.86 -37.66
CA PHE A 84 -6.28 -32.49 -37.91
C PHE A 84 -5.41 -31.53 -37.10
N TYR A 85 -4.92 -30.47 -37.75
CA TYR A 85 -4.24 -29.37 -37.07
C TYR A 85 -5.19 -28.19 -37.04
N GLU A 86 -5.53 -27.76 -35.82
CA GLU A 86 -6.31 -26.56 -35.59
C GLU A 86 -5.40 -25.33 -35.65
N GLU A 87 -5.82 -24.29 -36.36
CA GLU A 87 -5.16 -22.99 -36.27
C GLU A 87 -5.53 -22.36 -34.93
N ILE A 88 -4.62 -22.43 -33.95
CA ILE A 88 -4.83 -21.88 -32.61
C ILE A 88 -4.55 -20.35 -32.59
N GLY A 89 -3.81 -19.84 -33.58
CA GLY A 89 -3.55 -18.42 -33.74
C GLY A 89 -2.29 -18.12 -34.55
N THR A 90 -1.90 -16.84 -34.54
CA THR A 90 -0.71 -16.36 -35.25
C THR A 90 0.45 -16.14 -34.28
N LEU A 91 1.61 -16.72 -34.61
CA LEU A 91 2.85 -16.47 -33.88
C LEU A 91 3.52 -15.22 -34.46
N SER A 92 3.77 -14.23 -33.60
CA SER A 92 4.58 -13.06 -33.95
C SER A 92 5.90 -13.11 -33.20
N GLU A 93 7.00 -12.99 -33.93
CA GLU A 93 8.34 -12.93 -33.35
C GLU A 93 8.68 -11.51 -32.89
N ALA A 94 9.19 -11.38 -31.67
CA ALA A 94 9.73 -10.13 -31.16
C ALA A 94 11.08 -9.85 -31.84
N LYS A 95 11.16 -8.74 -32.58
CA LYS A 95 12.37 -8.34 -33.31
C LYS A 95 13.25 -7.37 -32.52
N ALA A 96 12.65 -6.66 -31.58
CA ALA A 96 13.28 -5.62 -30.78
C ALA A 96 12.53 -5.43 -29.45
N THR A 97 13.05 -4.57 -28.59
CA THR A 97 12.48 -4.32 -27.25
C THR A 97 12.49 -2.84 -26.95
N TRP A 98 11.32 -2.29 -26.62
CA TRP A 98 11.21 -0.93 -26.10
C TRP A 98 11.28 -0.94 -24.59
N ARG A 99 12.19 -0.17 -23.99
CA ARG A 99 12.40 -0.12 -22.55
C ARG A 99 11.81 1.16 -21.98
N LEU A 100 11.00 1.03 -20.93
CA LEU A 100 10.53 2.14 -20.12
C LEU A 100 11.11 2.01 -18.70
N ALA A 101 11.98 2.94 -18.33
CA ALA A 101 12.50 3.07 -16.97
C ALA A 101 11.59 4.00 -16.15
N VAL A 102 10.99 3.47 -15.11
CA VAL A 102 10.16 4.17 -14.13
C VAL A 102 10.95 4.33 -12.83
N ILE A 103 11.18 5.58 -12.41
CA ILE A 103 12.03 5.88 -11.26
C ILE A 103 11.15 6.29 -10.08
N MET A 104 11.30 5.59 -8.96
CA MET A 104 10.66 5.88 -7.67
C MET A 104 11.69 6.48 -6.71
N ASP A 105 11.51 7.74 -6.34
CA ASP A 105 12.38 8.42 -5.36
C ASP A 105 11.84 8.24 -3.93
N LEU A 106 12.69 7.74 -3.04
CA LEU A 106 12.39 7.47 -1.64
C LEU A 106 12.98 8.53 -0.69
N ALA A 107 13.65 9.55 -1.19
CA ALA A 107 14.31 10.57 -0.36
C ALA A 107 13.34 11.28 0.60
N ALA A 108 12.14 11.62 0.14
CA ALA A 108 11.12 12.26 0.96
C ALA A 108 10.62 11.33 2.09
N LEU A 109 10.46 10.03 1.81
CA LEU A 109 10.05 9.03 2.79
C LEU A 109 11.11 8.83 3.87
N LEU A 110 12.37 8.67 3.45
CA LEU A 110 13.52 8.51 4.36
C LEU A 110 13.69 9.74 5.27
N LYS A 111 13.49 10.94 4.72
CA LYS A 111 13.50 12.16 5.53
C LYS A 111 12.40 12.16 6.59
N ARG A 112 11.17 11.79 6.22
CA ARG A 112 10.03 11.73 7.16
C ARG A 112 10.25 10.71 8.27
N GLU A 113 10.87 9.56 7.97
CA GLU A 113 11.27 8.58 8.99
C GLU A 113 12.25 9.18 10.02
N ALA A 114 13.27 9.89 9.53
CA ALA A 114 14.23 10.56 10.39
C ALA A 114 13.58 11.67 11.25
N ASP A 115 12.70 12.48 10.64
CA ASP A 115 11.99 13.57 11.31
C ASP A 115 11.05 13.03 12.41
N VAL A 116 10.29 11.96 12.14
CA VAL A 116 9.44 11.28 13.12
C VAL A 116 10.25 10.79 14.33
N SER A 117 11.38 10.15 14.07
CA SER A 117 12.26 9.63 15.12
C SER A 117 12.87 10.75 15.97
N ALA A 118 13.26 11.86 15.33
CA ALA A 118 13.80 13.03 16.02
C ALA A 118 12.73 13.73 16.87
N ASN A 119 11.53 13.93 16.33
CA ASN A 119 10.42 14.57 17.04
C ASN A 119 9.95 13.74 18.24
N LEU A 120 9.90 12.41 18.12
CA LEU A 120 9.59 11.53 19.25
C LEU A 120 10.62 11.69 20.38
N ARG A 121 11.92 11.68 20.05
CA ARG A 121 12.99 11.87 21.05
C ARG A 121 12.89 13.22 21.75
N LEU A 122 12.56 14.28 21.00
CA LEU A 122 12.39 15.61 21.58
C LEU A 122 11.20 15.67 22.55
N LEU A 123 10.04 15.13 22.17
CA LEU A 123 8.87 15.09 23.05
C LEU A 123 9.13 14.26 24.31
N LEU A 124 9.86 13.14 24.19
CA LEU A 124 10.31 12.34 25.32
C LEU A 124 11.21 13.14 26.28
N ASP A 125 12.20 13.87 25.76
CA ASP A 125 13.10 14.71 26.55
C ASP A 125 12.35 15.84 27.29
N ILE A 126 11.33 16.43 26.65
CA ILE A 126 10.46 17.42 27.29
C ILE A 126 9.68 16.77 28.45
N CYS A 127 9.13 15.56 28.26
CA CYS A 127 8.43 14.86 29.32
C CYS A 127 9.33 14.50 30.51
N GLU A 128 10.57 14.06 30.25
CA GLU A 128 11.54 13.77 31.31
C GLU A 128 11.89 15.03 32.12
N LYS A 129 12.04 16.18 31.44
CA LYS A 129 12.39 17.47 32.07
C LYS A 129 11.27 18.09 32.89
N GLN A 130 10.00 17.77 32.63
CA GLN A 130 8.88 18.34 33.38
C GLN A 130 8.74 17.79 34.81
N GLY A 131 9.32 16.63 35.11
CA GLY A 131 9.44 16.09 36.45
C GLY A 131 8.13 15.63 37.11
N ARG A 132 8.06 14.31 37.37
CA ARG A 132 7.12 13.55 38.25
C ARG A 132 5.76 13.10 37.69
N ASP A 133 5.44 11.84 38.03
CA ASP A 133 4.15 11.14 38.26
C ASP A 133 2.95 11.33 37.32
N ASP A 134 3.10 12.02 36.19
CA ASP A 134 2.06 12.00 35.17
C ASP A 134 2.10 10.65 34.43
N LEU A 135 1.14 9.76 34.72
CA LEU A 135 0.99 8.48 34.03
C LEU A 135 0.64 8.66 32.54
N LEU A 136 0.18 9.86 32.13
CA LEU A 136 -0.32 10.10 30.79
C LEU A 136 0.80 10.21 29.75
N CYS A 137 1.86 11.01 30.02
CA CYS A 137 2.96 11.14 29.05
C CYS A 137 3.65 9.79 28.75
N PRO A 138 4.06 8.96 29.73
CA PRO A 138 4.66 7.65 29.46
C PRO A 138 3.75 6.75 28.62
N ALA A 139 2.43 6.76 28.87
CA ALA A 139 1.48 5.92 28.15
C ALA A 139 1.32 6.34 26.67
N ILE A 140 1.19 7.64 26.41
CA ILE A 140 1.08 8.19 25.05
C ILE A 140 2.41 8.00 24.30
N ALA A 141 3.53 8.33 24.95
CA ALA A 141 4.86 8.14 24.41
C ALA A 141 5.13 6.68 24.04
N ASP A 142 4.78 5.73 24.91
CA ASP A 142 4.89 4.30 24.64
C ASP A 142 4.03 3.88 23.44
N SER A 143 2.83 4.47 23.29
CA SER A 143 1.97 4.21 22.14
C SER A 143 2.61 4.65 20.83
N VAL A 144 3.09 5.90 20.78
CA VAL A 144 3.77 6.44 19.61
C VAL A 144 5.06 5.70 19.32
N ALA A 145 5.86 5.39 20.34
CA ALA A 145 7.09 4.62 20.21
C ALA A 145 6.84 3.23 19.62
N ARG A 146 5.76 2.54 20.00
CA ARG A 146 5.39 1.26 19.36
C ARG A 146 5.07 1.42 17.88
N MET A 147 4.42 2.51 17.48
CA MET A 147 4.13 2.77 16.07
C MET A 147 5.41 3.11 15.28
N VAL A 148 6.31 3.92 15.86
CA VAL A 148 7.63 4.21 15.28
C VAL A 148 8.45 2.93 15.09
N ARG A 149 8.46 2.00 16.05
CA ARG A 149 9.14 0.69 15.86
C ARG A 149 8.58 -0.11 14.69
N LYS A 150 7.26 -0.05 14.43
CA LYS A 150 6.67 -0.70 13.25
C LYS A 150 7.14 -0.07 11.94
N ILE A 151 7.36 1.24 11.93
CA ILE A 151 7.95 1.95 10.79
C ILE A 151 9.39 1.47 10.60
N GLU A 152 10.20 1.45 11.66
CA GLU A 152 11.60 0.99 11.63
C GLU A 152 11.69 -0.48 11.14
N ASP A 153 10.80 -1.37 11.60
CA ASP A 153 10.75 -2.76 11.16
C ASP A 153 10.33 -2.90 9.69
N GLY A 154 9.33 -2.11 9.25
CA GLY A 154 8.89 -2.08 7.86
C GLY A 154 9.98 -1.54 6.93
N MET A 155 10.68 -0.47 7.35
CA MET A 155 11.80 0.10 6.63
C MET A 155 13.03 -0.84 6.62
N GLY A 156 13.22 -1.63 7.68
CA GLY A 156 14.17 -2.74 7.67
C GLY A 156 13.82 -3.79 6.62
N THR A 157 12.53 -4.10 6.45
CA THR A 157 12.06 -5.01 5.39
C THR A 157 12.30 -4.43 4.00
N VAL A 158 12.05 -3.12 3.80
CA VAL A 158 12.39 -2.41 2.54
C VAL A 158 13.88 -2.56 2.24
N HIS A 159 14.74 -2.33 3.23
CA HIS A 159 16.18 -2.49 3.08
C HIS A 159 16.55 -3.93 2.69
N ASP A 160 16.00 -4.94 3.37
CA ASP A 160 16.30 -6.35 3.09
C ASP A 160 15.83 -6.79 1.69
N LEU A 161 14.70 -6.27 1.21
CA LEU A 161 14.19 -6.52 -0.15
C LEU A 161 15.04 -5.84 -1.24
N VAL A 162 15.62 -4.70 -0.90
CA VAL A 162 16.46 -3.92 -1.81
C VAL A 162 17.92 -4.39 -1.78
N LYS A 163 18.36 -4.94 -0.64
CA LYS A 163 19.74 -5.36 -0.35
C LYS A 163 19.85 -6.73 0.31
N PRO A 164 19.64 -7.82 -0.45
CA PRO A 164 19.63 -9.16 0.14
C PRO A 164 20.98 -9.60 0.75
N ASP A 165 22.12 -9.05 0.33
CA ASP A 165 23.45 -9.61 0.65
C ASP A 165 24.44 -8.69 1.40
N SER A 166 24.01 -7.50 1.88
CA SER A 166 24.93 -6.65 2.65
C SER A 166 25.00 -7.07 4.12
N ALA A 167 26.15 -7.65 4.49
CA ALA A 167 26.44 -8.01 5.87
C ALA A 167 26.29 -6.80 6.81
N ARG A 168 25.44 -6.96 7.83
CA ARG A 168 25.32 -6.16 9.07
C ARG A 168 24.31 -5.00 9.06
N ARG A 169 23.08 -5.35 9.44
CA ARG A 169 22.03 -4.47 9.98
C ARG A 169 22.59 -3.55 11.07
N ARG A 170 22.78 -2.26 10.78
CA ARG A 170 22.85 -1.22 11.83
C ARG A 170 21.42 -0.79 12.12
N ARG A 171 20.92 -1.13 13.31
CA ARG A 171 19.62 -0.67 13.81
C ARG A 171 19.78 0.78 14.23
N GLY A 172 19.07 1.69 13.58
CA GLY A 172 19.03 3.11 13.90
C GLY A 172 19.54 3.95 12.73
N LEU A 173 18.65 4.81 12.20
CA LEU A 173 18.79 5.57 10.96
C LEU A 173 19.28 4.70 9.79
N ILE A 174 18.38 4.41 8.86
CA ILE A 174 18.81 3.92 7.55
C ILE A 174 19.69 5.03 6.97
N ASP A 175 21.01 4.90 7.11
CA ASP A 175 21.96 5.54 6.21
C ASP A 175 21.44 5.15 4.83
N GLY A 176 20.84 6.13 4.14
CA GLY A 176 19.96 5.93 2.98
C GLY A 176 20.50 4.85 2.06
N LEU A 177 19.58 4.10 1.43
CA LEU A 177 19.69 2.88 0.59
C LEU A 177 20.98 2.66 -0.24
N GLY A 178 21.97 3.54 -0.22
CA GLY A 178 23.37 3.30 -0.46
C GLY A 178 23.72 3.60 -1.90
N SER A 179 24.97 3.95 -2.17
CA SER A 179 25.41 4.28 -3.54
C SER A 179 25.57 3.07 -4.46
N ILE A 180 25.38 1.86 -3.94
CA ILE A 180 25.58 0.60 -4.65
C ILE A 180 24.32 0.29 -5.46
N ILE A 181 24.51 -0.17 -6.69
CA ILE A 181 23.43 -0.66 -7.53
C ILE A 181 23.16 -2.11 -7.13
N GLU A 182 21.95 -2.40 -6.65
CA GLU A 182 21.57 -3.73 -6.20
C GLU A 182 20.32 -4.21 -6.94
N SER A 183 20.39 -5.44 -7.45
CA SER A 183 19.28 -6.03 -8.19
C SER A 183 18.16 -6.42 -7.24
N ILE A 184 16.94 -5.99 -7.56
CA ILE A 184 15.72 -6.34 -6.82
C ILE A 184 15.04 -7.54 -7.48
N THR A 185 15.14 -7.66 -8.81
CA THR A 185 14.63 -8.80 -9.56
C THR A 185 15.74 -9.82 -9.81
N GLY A 186 15.44 -11.12 -9.73
CA GLY A 186 16.44 -12.18 -9.91
C GLY A 186 16.99 -12.33 -11.35
N ASN A 187 16.51 -11.51 -12.30
CA ASN A 187 16.84 -11.55 -13.73
C ASN A 187 17.73 -10.40 -14.21
N MET A 188 18.20 -9.51 -13.32
CA MET A 188 19.06 -8.38 -13.63
C MET A 188 20.46 -8.60 -13.04
N ASP A 189 21.50 -8.39 -13.85
CA ASP A 189 22.89 -8.42 -13.39
C ASP A 189 23.42 -7.00 -13.10
N ALA A 190 24.54 -6.92 -12.37
CA ALA A 190 25.11 -5.65 -11.95
C ALA A 190 25.60 -4.78 -13.13
N ALA A 191 26.11 -5.39 -14.20
CA ALA A 191 26.65 -4.67 -15.34
C ALA A 191 25.54 -4.04 -16.20
N ASP A 192 24.43 -4.77 -16.36
CA ASP A 192 23.21 -4.30 -17.01
C ASP A 192 22.59 -3.14 -16.24
N ALA A 193 22.47 -3.27 -14.92
CA ALA A 193 21.92 -2.22 -14.07
C ALA A 193 22.80 -0.95 -14.11
N GLU A 194 24.12 -1.09 -14.06
CA GLU A 194 25.05 0.02 -14.24
C GLU A 194 24.92 0.69 -15.61
N ARG A 195 24.80 -0.08 -16.70
CA ARG A 195 24.66 0.44 -18.06
C ARG A 195 23.39 1.28 -18.18
N ILE A 196 22.27 0.73 -17.75
CA ILE A 196 20.97 1.42 -17.82
C ILE A 196 20.99 2.67 -16.95
N ASN A 197 21.61 2.60 -15.78
CA ASN A 197 21.72 3.77 -14.93
C ASN A 197 22.57 4.91 -15.55
N ARG A 198 23.64 4.58 -16.26
CA ARG A 198 24.42 5.57 -17.03
C ARG A 198 23.58 6.21 -18.13
N GLU A 199 22.76 5.43 -18.84
CA GLU A 199 21.85 5.93 -19.86
C GLU A 199 20.80 6.88 -19.24
N ILE A 200 20.19 6.50 -18.11
CA ILE A 200 19.26 7.36 -17.35
C ILE A 200 19.94 8.68 -16.94
N ALA A 201 21.16 8.64 -16.40
CA ALA A 201 21.89 9.83 -15.99
C ALA A 201 22.23 10.75 -17.19
N ALA A 202 22.55 10.17 -18.35
CA ALA A 202 22.79 10.92 -19.59
C ALA A 202 21.52 11.59 -20.12
N ILE A 203 20.36 10.93 -19.99
CA ILE A 203 19.05 11.50 -20.35
C ILE A 203 18.70 12.68 -19.43
N ARG A 204 18.91 12.52 -18.12
CA ARG A 204 18.58 13.58 -17.13
C ARG A 204 19.49 14.81 -17.25
N SER A 205 20.76 14.61 -17.55
CA SER A 205 21.74 15.71 -17.60
C SER A 205 21.72 16.51 -18.92
N ASN A 206 21.11 15.99 -19.99
CA ASN A 206 21.15 16.63 -21.31
C ASN A 206 19.84 16.43 -22.09
N GLN A 207 19.15 17.52 -22.44
CA GLN A 207 17.95 17.45 -23.30
C GLN A 207 18.26 16.99 -24.74
N ARG A 208 19.51 17.15 -25.22
CA ARG A 208 19.92 16.69 -26.56
C ARG A 208 20.07 15.15 -26.65
N THR A 209 20.40 14.48 -25.55
CA THR A 209 20.51 13.00 -25.47
C THR A 209 19.17 12.31 -25.45
N LEU A 210 18.05 12.99 -25.15
CA LEU A 210 16.72 12.38 -25.19
C LEU A 210 16.43 11.73 -26.56
N LYS A 211 16.83 12.40 -27.65
CA LYS A 211 16.67 11.91 -29.03
C LYS A 211 17.60 10.72 -29.35
N GLU A 212 18.79 10.69 -28.75
CA GLU A 212 19.77 9.61 -28.92
C GLU A 212 19.39 8.38 -28.07
N SER A 213 18.89 8.56 -26.86
CA SER A 213 18.44 7.44 -26.02
C SER A 213 17.10 6.83 -26.47
N MET A 214 16.22 7.63 -27.09
CA MET A 214 15.05 7.08 -27.79
C MET A 214 15.46 6.22 -29.00
N LYS A 215 16.62 6.49 -29.61
CA LYS A 215 17.22 5.63 -30.65
C LYS A 215 17.74 4.31 -30.06
N ASP A 216 18.20 4.35 -28.81
CA ASP A 216 18.60 3.17 -28.03
C ASP A 216 17.40 2.45 -27.38
N GLN A 217 16.17 2.88 -27.72
CA GLN A 217 14.91 2.30 -27.28
C GLN A 217 14.71 2.39 -25.76
N LEU A 218 15.28 3.40 -25.10
CA LEU A 218 15.07 3.69 -23.68
C LEU A 218 14.29 5.00 -23.51
N GLN A 219 13.15 4.89 -22.83
CA GLN A 219 12.35 6.02 -22.35
C GLN A 219 12.44 6.08 -20.82
N VAL A 220 12.61 7.28 -20.28
CA VAL A 220 12.60 7.52 -18.82
C VAL A 220 11.32 8.22 -18.45
N GLY A 221 10.51 7.56 -17.63
CA GLY A 221 9.35 8.13 -16.96
C GLY A 221 9.67 8.40 -15.50
N GLU A 222 9.34 9.60 -15.02
CA GLU A 222 9.33 9.86 -13.59
C GLU A 222 8.01 9.35 -13.02
N SER A 223 8.10 8.51 -11.99
CA SER A 223 6.93 8.20 -11.17
C SER A 223 7.10 8.94 -9.86
N THR A 224 6.35 10.03 -9.71
CA THR A 224 5.99 10.46 -8.37
C THR A 224 5.02 9.39 -7.87
N LEU A 225 5.46 8.55 -6.92
CA LEU A 225 4.55 7.66 -6.20
C LEU A 225 3.40 8.53 -5.68
N HIS A 226 2.23 8.39 -6.31
CA HIS A 226 1.03 9.17 -5.97
C HIS A 226 0.73 9.05 -4.47
N LEU A 227 1.06 7.87 -3.93
CA LEU A 227 1.06 7.51 -2.53
C LEU A 227 1.68 8.59 -1.62
N PHE A 228 2.90 9.04 -1.90
CA PHE A 228 3.57 9.99 -1.00
C PHE A 228 3.02 11.40 -1.15
N ASN A 229 2.50 11.77 -2.32
CA ASN A 229 2.03 13.12 -2.58
C ASN A 229 0.69 13.40 -1.89
N ASP A 230 -0.24 12.44 -1.93
CA ASP A 230 -1.53 12.56 -1.23
C ASP A 230 -1.34 12.57 0.28
N THR A 231 -0.49 11.68 0.81
CA THR A 231 -0.15 11.68 2.23
C THR A 231 0.56 12.99 2.64
N PHE A 232 1.45 13.52 1.79
CA PHE A 232 2.16 14.77 2.06
C PHE A 232 1.21 15.95 2.23
N THR A 233 0.23 16.12 1.33
CA THR A 233 -0.74 17.23 1.44
C THR A 233 -1.62 17.13 2.69
N ASN A 234 -2.01 15.91 3.09
CA ASN A 234 -2.88 15.67 4.24
C ASN A 234 -2.16 15.81 5.59
N VAL A 235 -0.84 15.61 5.62
CA VAL A 235 -0.04 15.61 6.86
C VAL A 235 0.71 16.93 7.09
N GLN A 236 0.84 17.76 6.06
CA GLN A 236 1.61 19.02 6.11
C GLN A 236 1.17 19.97 7.24
N SER A 237 -0.15 20.11 7.49
CA SER A 237 -0.65 20.98 8.56
C SER A 237 -0.24 20.47 9.95
N ASN A 238 -0.23 19.15 10.16
CA ASN A 238 0.21 18.53 11.41
C ASN A 238 1.73 18.65 11.59
N GLU A 239 2.51 18.54 10.51
CA GLU A 239 3.95 18.77 10.54
C GLU A 239 4.28 20.21 10.91
N LEU A 240 3.59 21.20 10.32
CA LEU A 240 3.75 22.61 10.67
C LEU A 240 3.35 22.90 12.11
N ALA A 241 2.20 22.39 12.55
CA ALA A 241 1.75 22.52 13.94
C ALA A 241 2.74 21.90 14.92
N LEU A 242 3.28 20.71 14.61
CA LEU A 242 4.29 20.05 15.42
C LEU A 242 5.59 20.86 15.49
N GLN A 243 6.05 21.42 14.37
CA GLN A 243 7.22 22.29 14.34
C GLN A 243 7.02 23.57 15.16
N GLU A 244 5.85 24.20 15.06
CA GLU A 244 5.49 25.39 15.83
C GLU A 244 5.44 25.09 17.33
N LEU A 245 4.82 23.96 17.72
CA LEU A 245 4.78 23.48 19.10
C LEU A 245 6.18 23.24 19.65
N ILE A 246 7.03 22.54 18.90
CA ILE A 246 8.43 22.29 19.26
C ILE A 246 9.20 23.59 19.46
N ALA A 247 9.07 24.56 18.54
CA ALA A 247 9.73 25.84 18.64
C ALA A 247 9.26 26.63 19.88
N HIS A 248 7.96 26.63 20.16
CA HIS A 248 7.40 27.31 21.32
C HIS A 248 7.81 26.64 22.64
N VAL A 249 7.81 25.31 22.71
CA VAL A 249 8.23 24.59 23.93
C VAL A 249 9.71 24.83 24.23
N ASN A 250 10.59 24.85 23.22
CA ASN A 250 12.00 25.20 23.39
C ASN A 250 12.22 26.64 23.89
N LEU A 251 11.37 27.59 23.46
CA LEU A 251 11.42 28.98 23.92
C LEU A 251 10.75 29.20 25.29
N THR A 252 9.85 28.32 25.72
CA THR A 252 9.08 28.45 26.97
C THR A 252 9.57 27.58 28.12
N LEU A 253 10.53 26.67 27.87
CA LEU A 253 11.30 26.01 28.95
C LEU A 253 12.06 27.02 29.84
N THR A 254 12.23 28.27 29.39
CA THR A 254 12.81 29.39 30.16
C THR A 254 11.79 30.30 30.83
N ALA A 255 10.49 30.12 30.59
CA ALA A 255 9.43 30.97 31.15
C ALA A 255 8.53 30.19 32.13
N ASP A 256 8.12 30.83 33.24
CA ASP A 256 7.17 30.30 34.22
C ASP A 256 5.74 30.23 33.64
N LEU A 257 5.54 29.35 32.66
CA LEU A 257 4.22 28.93 32.21
C LEU A 257 3.63 27.96 33.23
N SER A 258 2.31 28.04 33.45
CA SER A 258 1.58 27.08 34.27
C SER A 258 1.71 25.66 33.71
N ILE A 259 1.79 24.68 34.63
CA ILE A 259 1.93 23.25 34.31
C ILE A 259 0.85 22.79 33.32
N VAL A 260 -0.39 23.27 33.48
CA VAL A 260 -1.53 22.96 32.62
C VAL A 260 -1.29 23.32 31.15
N ILE A 261 -0.67 24.47 30.86
CA ILE A 261 -0.40 24.86 29.47
C ILE A 261 0.70 23.96 28.88
N LYS A 262 1.67 23.54 29.70
CA LYS A 262 2.75 22.66 29.26
C LYS A 262 2.26 21.25 28.95
N GLU A 263 1.35 20.70 29.74
CA GLU A 263 0.68 19.41 29.49
C GLU A 263 -0.17 19.46 28.22
N GLN A 264 -1.02 20.49 28.06
CA GLN A 264 -1.84 20.63 26.86
C GLN A 264 -1.00 20.67 25.57
N ARG A 265 0.14 21.38 25.60
CA ARG A 265 1.05 21.48 24.45
C ARG A 265 1.75 20.16 24.12
N LEU A 266 2.06 19.36 25.14
CA LEU A 266 2.60 18.03 24.96
C LEU A 266 1.57 17.08 24.33
N ASP A 267 0.33 17.11 24.81
CA ASP A 267 -0.77 16.31 24.25
C ASP A 267 -1.05 16.68 22.79
N GLU A 268 -1.07 17.98 22.47
CA GLU A 268 -1.17 18.48 21.09
C GLU A 268 -0.01 17.95 20.23
N GLY A 269 1.22 17.97 20.76
CA GLY A 269 2.41 17.48 20.07
C GLY A 269 2.37 15.98 19.80
N PHE A 270 2.01 15.16 20.78
CA PHE A 270 1.87 13.72 20.60
C PHE A 270 0.71 13.35 19.68
N THR A 271 -0.39 14.11 19.70
CA THR A 271 -1.52 13.91 18.79
C THR A 271 -1.09 14.17 17.35
N ALA A 272 -0.44 15.30 17.08
CA ALA A 272 0.09 15.63 15.75
C ALA A 272 1.11 14.58 15.29
N LEU A 273 2.04 14.17 16.16
CA LEU A 273 3.02 13.13 15.86
C LEU A 273 2.35 11.78 15.56
N SER A 274 1.30 11.41 16.30
CA SER A 274 0.57 10.15 16.08
C SER A 274 -0.04 10.09 14.68
N VAL A 275 -0.63 11.20 14.20
CA VAL A 275 -1.18 11.29 12.83
C VAL A 275 -0.08 11.15 11.78
N ILE A 276 1.06 11.83 11.96
CA ILE A 276 2.22 11.73 11.05
C ILE A 276 2.75 10.29 11.02
N VAL A 277 2.87 9.66 12.18
CA VAL A 277 3.37 8.30 12.35
C VAL A 277 2.43 7.28 11.71
N GLU A 278 1.12 7.39 11.91
CA GLU A 278 0.14 6.49 11.29
C GLU A 278 0.19 6.58 9.76
N ALA A 279 0.25 7.80 9.23
CA ALA A 279 0.38 8.05 7.81
C ALA A 279 1.67 7.44 7.24
N LEU A 280 2.81 7.70 7.88
CA LEU A 280 4.09 7.12 7.48
C LEU A 280 4.09 5.58 7.58
N GLN A 281 3.44 5.01 8.60
CA GLN A 281 3.32 3.57 8.74
C GLN A 281 2.56 2.94 7.57
N ASN A 282 1.51 3.60 7.06
CA ASN A 282 0.77 3.14 5.90
C ASN A 282 1.60 3.28 4.61
N ASP A 283 2.29 4.40 4.44
CA ASP A 283 3.22 4.63 3.33
C ASP A 283 4.29 3.52 3.26
N VAL A 284 4.89 3.14 4.39
CA VAL A 284 5.90 2.08 4.47
C VAL A 284 5.32 0.70 4.18
N LYS A 285 4.12 0.38 4.70
CA LYS A 285 3.45 -0.90 4.38
C LYS A 285 3.17 -1.05 2.89
N GLU A 286 2.68 0.01 2.27
CA GLU A 286 2.41 0.00 0.84
C GLU A 286 3.71 -0.12 0.05
N LEU A 287 4.78 0.60 0.42
CA LEU A 287 6.09 0.43 -0.19
C LEU A 287 6.60 -1.02 -0.11
N VAL A 288 6.51 -1.66 1.06
CA VAL A 288 6.87 -3.09 1.20
C VAL A 288 6.07 -3.96 0.25
N TRP A 289 4.75 -3.74 0.17
CA TRP A 289 3.89 -4.49 -0.75
C TRP A 289 4.29 -4.29 -2.21
N LEU A 290 4.54 -3.05 -2.64
CA LEU A 290 4.99 -2.72 -3.99
C LEU A 290 6.31 -3.40 -4.34
N LEU A 291 7.25 -3.45 -3.40
CA LEU A 291 8.54 -4.12 -3.62
C LEU A 291 8.41 -5.63 -3.73
N VAL A 292 7.49 -6.25 -3.00
CA VAL A 292 7.18 -7.67 -3.17
C VAL A 292 6.58 -7.92 -4.56
N GLU A 293 5.68 -7.06 -5.05
CA GLU A 293 5.16 -7.18 -6.41
C GLU A 293 6.28 -7.05 -7.45
N ILE A 294 7.12 -6.03 -7.33
CA ILE A 294 8.25 -5.77 -8.25
C ILE A 294 9.22 -6.95 -8.25
N ALA A 295 9.61 -7.45 -7.08
CA ALA A 295 10.50 -8.61 -6.95
C ALA A 295 9.89 -9.87 -7.60
N SER A 296 8.56 -9.97 -7.64
CA SER A 296 7.84 -11.04 -8.35
C SER A 296 7.67 -10.81 -9.86
N GLY A 297 8.27 -9.75 -10.40
CA GLY A 297 8.17 -9.37 -11.81
C GLY A 297 6.85 -8.70 -12.19
N LYS A 298 6.13 -8.12 -11.22
CA LYS A 298 4.85 -7.43 -11.44
C LYS A 298 4.98 -5.96 -11.08
N VAL A 299 4.37 -5.08 -11.88
CA VAL A 299 4.32 -3.65 -11.58
C VAL A 299 2.91 -3.26 -11.18
N SER A 300 2.79 -2.67 -9.99
CA SER A 300 1.54 -2.16 -9.47
C SER A 300 1.04 -0.93 -10.21
N ALA A 301 -0.27 -0.74 -10.26
CA ALA A 301 -0.88 0.50 -10.77
C ALA A 301 -0.51 1.74 -9.92
N ALA A 302 -0.11 1.56 -8.67
CA ALA A 302 0.40 2.63 -7.82
C ALA A 302 1.78 3.15 -8.27
N VAL A 303 2.60 2.29 -8.90
CA VAL A 303 3.91 2.66 -9.47
C VAL A 303 3.74 3.26 -10.86
N LEU A 304 2.94 2.62 -11.71
CA LEU A 304 2.67 3.08 -13.06
C LEU A 304 1.19 2.90 -13.40
N PRO A 305 0.37 3.95 -13.27
CA PRO A 305 -1.03 3.89 -13.64
C PRO A 305 -1.20 3.54 -15.13
N PRO A 306 -2.19 2.72 -15.53
CA PRO A 306 -2.40 2.33 -16.93
C PRO A 306 -2.55 3.52 -17.91
N ARG A 307 -3.10 4.64 -17.42
CA ARG A 307 -3.21 5.88 -18.20
C ARG A 307 -1.84 6.47 -18.53
N LYS A 308 -0.95 6.54 -17.54
CA LYS A 308 0.42 7.05 -17.69
C LYS A 308 1.25 6.13 -18.58
N LEU A 309 1.06 4.81 -18.47
CA LEU A 309 1.68 3.87 -19.40
C LEU A 309 1.26 4.15 -20.85
N ALA A 310 -0.04 4.29 -21.11
CA ALA A 310 -0.53 4.57 -22.46
C ALA A 310 0.05 5.90 -23.00
N GLU A 311 0.15 6.93 -22.16
CA GLU A 311 0.82 8.21 -22.50
C GLU A 311 2.28 7.95 -22.92
N TYR A 312 3.08 7.28 -22.08
CA TYR A 312 4.49 6.99 -22.38
C TYR A 312 4.66 6.19 -23.68
N LEU A 313 3.88 5.14 -23.87
CA LEU A 313 3.97 4.30 -25.06
C LEU A 313 3.47 5.01 -26.32
N THR A 314 2.52 5.94 -26.20
CA THR A 314 2.05 6.75 -27.33
C THR A 314 3.17 7.69 -27.78
N ASP A 315 3.86 8.33 -26.83
CA ASP A 315 5.00 9.20 -27.10
C ASP A 315 6.18 8.44 -27.73
N ALA A 316 6.29 7.12 -27.48
CA ALA A 316 7.31 6.27 -28.06
C ALA A 316 7.06 5.90 -29.54
N LEU A 317 5.80 5.91 -30.01
CA LEU A 317 5.43 5.46 -31.36
C LEU A 317 6.28 6.07 -32.49
N PRO A 318 6.56 7.39 -32.51
CA PRO A 318 7.37 8.01 -33.57
C PRO A 318 8.84 7.58 -33.57
N HIS A 319 9.30 6.97 -32.49
CA HIS A 319 10.71 6.63 -32.25
C HIS A 319 11.00 5.13 -32.38
N LEU A 320 9.97 4.32 -32.64
CA LEU A 320 10.15 2.89 -32.82
C LEU A 320 11.01 2.57 -34.06
N PRO A 321 11.82 1.49 -34.01
CA PRO A 321 12.53 1.00 -35.18
C PRO A 321 11.60 0.78 -36.39
N THR A 322 12.07 1.13 -37.58
CA THR A 322 11.23 1.05 -38.80
C THR A 322 10.71 -0.36 -39.04
N GLY A 323 9.40 -0.49 -39.28
CA GLY A 323 8.75 -1.78 -39.53
C GLY A 323 8.45 -2.59 -38.27
N THR A 324 8.63 -1.99 -37.09
CA THR A 324 8.24 -2.58 -35.81
C THR A 324 7.08 -1.82 -35.16
N GLY A 325 6.38 -2.48 -34.24
CA GLY A 325 5.32 -1.88 -33.44
C GLY A 325 4.99 -2.72 -32.22
N PHE A 326 4.19 -2.19 -31.30
CA PHE A 326 3.73 -2.94 -30.15
C PHE A 326 2.80 -4.10 -30.57
N PRO A 327 2.69 -5.19 -29.77
CA PRO A 327 1.90 -6.37 -30.12
C PRO A 327 0.39 -6.13 -30.11
N VAL A 328 -0.03 -5.11 -29.37
CA VAL A 328 -1.43 -4.65 -29.28
C VAL A 328 -1.46 -3.12 -29.44
N PRO A 329 -2.61 -2.54 -29.82
CA PRO A 329 -2.77 -1.09 -29.91
C PRO A 329 -2.42 -0.39 -28.59
N VAL A 330 -1.76 0.76 -28.68
CA VAL A 330 -1.43 1.59 -27.52
C VAL A 330 -2.64 2.44 -27.15
N GLU A 331 -3.61 1.81 -26.50
CA GLU A 331 -4.84 2.43 -26.04
C GLU A 331 -5.07 2.18 -24.54
N ARG A 332 -5.89 3.02 -23.90
CA ARG A 332 -6.11 2.96 -22.45
C ARG A 332 -6.73 1.64 -21.98
N ASN A 333 -7.61 1.05 -22.79
CA ASN A 333 -8.23 -0.27 -22.56
C ASN A 333 -7.24 -1.42 -22.72
N GLU A 334 -6.17 -1.26 -23.50
CA GLU A 334 -5.16 -2.28 -23.77
C GLU A 334 -3.89 -2.15 -22.90
N ALA A 335 -3.79 -1.08 -22.10
CA ALA A 335 -2.64 -0.83 -21.24
C ALA A 335 -2.35 -1.99 -20.26
N SER A 336 -3.38 -2.68 -19.76
CA SER A 336 -3.21 -3.86 -18.90
C SER A 336 -2.64 -5.06 -19.66
N THR A 337 -3.05 -5.26 -20.92
CA THR A 337 -2.48 -6.26 -21.82
C THR A 337 -1.00 -5.95 -22.07
N LEU A 338 -0.67 -4.68 -22.36
CA LEU A 338 0.72 -4.23 -22.55
C LEU A 338 1.57 -4.46 -21.30
N MET A 339 1.07 -4.15 -20.10
CA MET A 339 1.80 -4.43 -18.84
C MET A 339 2.09 -5.92 -18.66
N ARG A 340 1.16 -6.80 -19.04
CA ARG A 340 1.36 -8.26 -18.94
C ARG A 340 2.36 -8.81 -19.96
N LEU A 341 2.54 -8.12 -21.08
CA LEU A 341 3.49 -8.50 -22.12
C LEU A 341 4.90 -7.98 -21.85
N ALA A 342 5.05 -7.01 -20.94
CA ALA A 342 6.34 -6.47 -20.56
C ALA A 342 7.08 -7.42 -19.60
N ASP A 343 8.37 -7.64 -19.85
CA ASP A 343 9.25 -8.20 -18.84
C ASP A 343 9.64 -7.11 -17.85
N THR A 344 9.63 -7.44 -16.55
CA THR A 344 9.90 -6.47 -15.48
C THR A 344 11.26 -6.77 -14.87
N LYS A 345 12.08 -5.73 -14.77
CA LYS A 345 13.35 -5.76 -14.05
C LYS A 345 13.41 -4.60 -13.08
N ALA A 346 14.11 -4.75 -11.96
CA ALA A 346 14.30 -3.62 -11.06
C ALA A 346 15.64 -3.68 -10.35
N PHE A 347 16.16 -2.50 -10.07
CA PHE A 347 17.35 -2.31 -9.25
C PHE A 347 17.16 -1.09 -8.34
N SER A 348 17.94 -1.02 -7.26
CA SER A 348 18.05 0.18 -6.44
C SER A 348 19.34 0.92 -6.75
N GLN A 349 19.31 2.23 -6.58
CA GLN A 349 20.51 3.06 -6.54
C GLN A 349 20.27 4.30 -5.70
N GLY A 350 21.15 4.55 -4.72
CA GLY A 350 20.96 5.67 -3.82
C GLY A 350 19.62 5.54 -3.12
N ASN A 351 18.86 6.63 -3.05
CA ASN A 351 17.51 6.63 -2.49
C ASN A 351 16.42 6.33 -3.54
N ALA A 352 16.78 5.76 -4.69
CA ALA A 352 15.84 5.51 -5.77
C ALA A 352 15.73 4.01 -6.08
N ILE A 353 14.53 3.61 -6.50
CA ILE A 353 14.26 2.30 -7.07
C ILE A 353 13.87 2.51 -8.52
N VAL A 354 14.57 1.83 -9.41
CA VAL A 354 14.37 1.92 -10.85
C VAL A 354 13.72 0.63 -11.32
N VAL A 355 12.51 0.76 -11.86
CA VAL A 355 11.76 -0.34 -12.47
C VAL A 355 11.84 -0.20 -13.97
N ILE A 356 12.20 -1.25 -14.68
CA ILE A 356 12.33 -1.29 -16.13
C ILE A 356 11.28 -2.24 -16.67
N LEU A 357 10.48 -1.73 -17.61
CA LEU A 357 9.51 -2.49 -18.38
C LEU A 357 10.03 -2.67 -19.80
N ASP A 358 10.32 -3.91 -20.15
CA ASP A 358 10.80 -4.33 -21.47
C ASP A 358 9.63 -4.81 -22.32
N PHE A 359 9.13 -3.96 -23.22
CA PHE A 359 8.02 -4.26 -24.12
C PHE A 359 8.53 -4.91 -25.41
N PRO A 360 8.02 -6.08 -25.81
CA PRO A 360 8.41 -6.70 -27.06
C PRO A 360 7.85 -5.89 -28.25
N LEU A 361 8.67 -5.66 -29.26
CA LEU A 361 8.27 -5.07 -30.53
C LEU A 361 8.18 -6.14 -31.61
N ILE A 362 7.03 -6.24 -32.27
CA ILE A 362 6.77 -7.21 -33.34
C ILE A 362 6.92 -6.57 -34.72
N SER A 363 7.16 -7.40 -35.72
CA SER A 363 7.14 -6.94 -37.11
C SER A 363 5.72 -6.51 -37.50
N GLN A 364 5.58 -5.28 -37.96
CA GLN A 364 4.34 -4.82 -38.59
C GLN A 364 4.35 -5.32 -40.04
N LYS A 365 3.36 -6.15 -40.42
CA LYS A 365 3.13 -6.45 -41.84
C LYS A 365 2.59 -5.16 -42.48
N ARG A 366 3.29 -4.66 -43.49
CA ARG A 366 2.83 -3.53 -44.30
C ARG A 366 1.59 -3.89 -45.11
#